data_AF-A0A7W8QNU4-F1
#
_entry.id   AF-A0A7W8QNU4-F1
#
_cell.length_a   1.000
_cell.length_b   1.000
_cell.length_c   1.000
_cell.angle_alpha   90.00
_cell.angle_beta   90.00
_cell.angle_gamma   90.00
#
_symmetry.space_group_name_H-M   'P 1'
#
loop_
_entity.id
_entity.type
_entity.pdbx_description
1 polymer ?
#
loop_
_entity_poly.entity_id
_entity_poly.type
_entity_poly.pdbx_seq_one_letter_code
_entity_poly.pdbx_strand_id
1 'polypeptide(L)'
;MTVIDWDVAVNTGIRLARPGPQVDLADARQAVAQLRELSVTAQGHVQEFTGMNLLEPAGPAVIVDRPGWIRANVDGFRVVLEPMLDRLGAQRIAAGAGTAGSITTAVGSRITGAQLGAVLSYLAGRVLGQYELFLPPDPDGNAPTGRLTLVAPNIVQAERELDVDPRDFRLWVCLHEETHRMQFSSSTWLRGHVQGLMQEMVLSSEMDAAAFLDRLRAAGEAVAEVVRGGEGSLLQAFQSDEQSEIMDRITAVMSLAEGHGDYVMDAVGPEVVPSVAEIRRRFQRRREGANRIDRIIRQLLGLDLKMKQYEEGAAFVRKVVAQVGMADFNRVWESPETLPTLAEIRDPDAWIARVVRPAALTAGADAAAPAAEDGAPASGGAPSAADGADAGAGGGAPPEDDAGGTGDAPPRGTAEGA
;
A
#
# COMPACT_ATOMS: atom_id res chain seq x y z
N MET A 1 -30.90 -0.08 -2.18
CA MET A 1 -30.84 0.26 -0.74
C MET A 1 -29.50 -0.22 -0.23
N THR A 2 -28.68 0.69 0.28
CA THR A 2 -27.29 0.39 0.69
C THR A 2 -27.29 -0.43 1.99
N VAL A 3 -26.35 -1.37 2.10
CA VAL A 3 -26.15 -2.19 3.31
C VAL A 3 -25.62 -1.35 4.48
N ILE A 4 -25.08 -0.16 4.19
CA ILE A 4 -24.54 0.79 5.17
C ILE A 4 -25.20 2.15 4.94
N ASP A 5 -25.72 2.76 6.02
CA ASP A 5 -26.13 4.17 6.03
C ASP A 5 -24.90 5.03 6.35
N TRP A 6 -24.27 5.54 5.29
CA TRP A 6 -23.03 6.29 5.39
C TRP A 6 -23.18 7.63 6.12
N ASP A 7 -24.35 8.27 6.02
CA ASP A 7 -24.62 9.53 6.71
C ASP A 7 -24.72 9.28 8.22
N VAL A 8 -25.34 8.17 8.64
CA VAL A 8 -25.33 7.75 10.04
C VAL A 8 -23.91 7.44 10.51
N ALA A 9 -23.06 6.84 9.67
CA ALA A 9 -21.65 6.60 10.01
C ALA A 9 -20.87 7.90 10.26
N VAL A 10 -20.97 8.87 9.34
CA VAL A 10 -20.31 10.18 9.49
C VAL A 10 -20.81 10.90 10.74
N ASN A 11 -22.13 11.01 10.90
CA ASN A 11 -22.72 11.75 12.02
C ASN A 11 -22.41 11.10 13.38
N THR A 12 -22.48 9.77 13.47
CA THR A 12 -22.09 9.04 14.67
C THR A 12 -20.60 9.23 14.97
N GLY A 13 -19.75 9.11 13.95
CA GLY A 13 -18.31 9.29 14.10
C GLY A 13 -17.94 10.68 14.61
N ILE A 14 -18.48 11.73 13.99
CA ILE A 14 -18.21 13.12 14.40
C ILE A 14 -18.71 13.37 15.82
N ARG A 15 -19.90 12.88 16.18
CA ARG A 15 -20.49 13.09 17.50
C ARG A 15 -19.70 12.40 18.62
N LEU A 16 -19.12 11.23 18.35
CA LEU A 16 -18.35 10.47 19.33
C LEU A 16 -16.87 10.90 19.39
N ALA A 17 -16.37 11.56 18.34
CA ALA A 17 -14.98 11.98 18.26
C ALA A 17 -14.66 12.96 19.39
N ARG A 18 -13.63 12.63 20.20
CA ARG A 18 -13.16 13.54 21.24
C ARG A 18 -12.60 14.81 20.61
N PRO A 19 -12.77 15.99 21.24
CA PRO A 19 -12.12 17.20 20.76
C PRO A 19 -10.59 17.10 20.89
N GLY A 20 -9.87 17.82 20.02
CA GLY A 20 -8.43 18.00 20.11
C GLY A 20 -8.02 18.89 21.29
N PRO A 21 -6.70 19.10 21.48
CA PRO A 21 -6.21 20.01 22.50
C PRO A 21 -6.76 21.42 22.25
N GLN A 22 -7.08 22.14 23.33
CA GLN A 22 -7.44 23.54 23.22
C GLN A 22 -6.19 24.35 22.87
N VAL A 23 -6.28 25.12 21.79
CA VAL A 23 -5.20 25.94 21.23
C VAL A 23 -5.80 27.26 20.77
N ASP A 24 -5.00 28.33 20.85
CA ASP A 24 -5.39 29.61 20.29
C ASP A 24 -5.43 29.54 18.76
N LEU A 25 -6.30 30.36 18.15
CA LEU A 25 -6.49 30.35 16.70
C LEU A 25 -5.19 30.70 15.94
N ALA A 26 -4.33 31.54 16.53
CA ALA A 26 -3.03 31.88 15.96
C ALA A 26 -2.11 30.65 15.92
N ASP A 27 -1.99 29.94 17.03
CA ASP A 27 -1.18 28.71 17.14
C ASP A 27 -1.70 27.62 16.19
N ALA A 28 -3.02 27.46 16.10
CA ALA A 28 -3.63 26.51 15.17
C ALA A 28 -3.27 26.82 13.70
N ARG A 29 -3.36 28.09 13.30
CA ARG A 29 -2.98 28.53 11.95
C ARG A 29 -1.49 28.32 11.69
N GLN A 30 -0.64 28.61 12.67
CA GLN A 30 0.79 28.40 12.56
C GLN A 30 1.13 26.91 12.41
N ALA A 31 0.52 26.03 13.21
CA ALA A 31 0.73 24.59 13.11
C ALA A 31 0.30 24.05 11.75
N VAL A 32 -0.86 24.46 11.24
CA VAL A 32 -1.35 24.07 9.91
C VAL A 32 -0.42 24.58 8.80
N ALA A 33 0.03 25.83 8.87
CA ALA A 33 0.96 26.39 7.89
C ALA A 33 2.29 25.65 7.89
N GLN A 34 2.85 25.38 9.07
CA GLN A 34 4.10 24.65 9.21
C GLN A 34 3.99 23.21 8.71
N LEU A 35 2.87 22.50 8.98
CA LEU A 35 2.67 21.15 8.44
C LEU A 35 2.66 21.12 6.91
N ARG A 36 2.08 22.14 6.25
CA ARG A 36 2.10 22.23 4.78
C ARG A 36 3.50 22.51 4.22
N GLU A 37 4.28 23.34 4.90
CA GLU A 37 5.66 23.64 4.49
C GLU A 37 6.57 22.42 4.71
N LEU A 38 6.44 21.76 5.87
CA LEU A 38 7.24 20.62 6.24
C LEU A 38 6.91 19.37 5.40
N SER A 39 5.68 19.21 4.91
CA SER A 39 5.38 18.10 3.97
C SER A 39 6.12 18.25 2.65
N VAL A 40 6.19 19.46 2.09
CA VAL A 40 6.99 19.74 0.88
C VAL A 40 8.49 19.52 1.15
N THR A 41 8.97 19.97 2.31
CA THR A 41 10.37 19.76 2.71
C THR A 41 10.69 18.26 2.86
N ALA A 42 9.81 17.51 3.54
CA ALA A 42 9.94 16.08 3.73
C ALA A 42 9.96 15.30 2.41
N GLN A 43 9.11 15.67 1.44
CA GLN A 43 9.12 15.07 0.11
C GLN A 43 10.51 15.14 -0.53
N GLY A 44 11.16 16.31 -0.48
CA GLY A 44 12.51 16.50 -1.05
C GLY A 44 13.53 15.57 -0.41
N HIS A 45 13.53 15.47 0.93
CA HIS A 45 14.44 14.58 1.65
C HIS A 45 14.18 13.10 1.35
N VAL A 46 12.92 12.67 1.27
CA VAL A 46 12.57 11.29 0.92
C VAL A 46 13.01 10.96 -0.50
N GLN A 47 12.78 11.86 -1.46
CA GLN A 47 13.21 11.69 -2.85
C GLN A 47 14.74 11.62 -2.97
N GLU A 48 15.46 12.51 -2.30
CA GLU A 48 16.93 12.53 -2.30
C GLU A 48 17.52 11.25 -1.69
N PHE A 49 16.96 10.78 -0.57
CA PHE A 49 17.46 9.61 0.12
C PHE A 49 17.12 8.30 -0.60
N THR A 50 15.87 8.13 -1.03
CA THR A 50 15.39 6.88 -1.64
C THR A 50 15.73 6.79 -3.12
N GLY A 51 15.94 7.91 -3.81
CA GLY A 51 16.05 7.96 -5.27
C GLY A 51 14.73 7.64 -6.01
N MET A 52 13.62 7.47 -5.29
CA MET A 52 12.30 7.22 -5.87
C MET A 52 11.73 8.54 -6.43
N ASN A 53 11.11 8.47 -7.60
CA ASN A 53 10.50 9.64 -8.24
C ASN A 53 8.99 9.48 -8.36
N LEU A 54 8.27 10.58 -8.17
CA LEU A 54 6.82 10.58 -8.35
C LEU A 54 6.53 10.49 -9.84
N LEU A 55 5.59 9.63 -10.21
CA LEU A 55 5.16 9.52 -11.61
C LEU A 55 4.36 10.75 -12.05
N GLU A 56 3.68 11.40 -11.11
CA GLU A 56 2.91 12.63 -11.32
C GLU A 56 3.22 13.63 -10.20
N PRO A 57 3.14 14.95 -10.46
CA PRO A 57 3.28 15.95 -9.41
C PRO A 57 2.27 15.71 -8.29
N ALA A 58 2.78 15.42 -7.10
CA ALA A 58 1.89 15.18 -5.97
C ALA A 58 1.24 16.50 -5.51
N GLY A 59 -0.07 16.46 -5.30
CA GLY A 59 -0.81 17.58 -4.71
C GLY A 59 -0.33 17.92 -3.29
N PRO A 60 -0.66 19.11 -2.79
CA PRO A 60 -0.27 19.53 -1.44
C PRO A 60 -0.89 18.61 -0.38
N ALA A 61 -0.20 18.46 0.75
CA ALA A 61 -0.75 17.77 1.91
C ALA A 61 -2.03 18.48 2.39
N VAL A 62 -3.08 17.69 2.63
CA VAL A 62 -4.36 18.18 3.13
C VAL A 62 -4.39 18.05 4.65
N ILE A 63 -4.44 19.21 5.31
CA ILE A 63 -4.44 19.29 6.76
C ILE A 63 -5.89 19.30 7.24
N VAL A 64 -6.25 18.30 8.05
CA VAL A 64 -7.63 18.10 8.52
C VAL A 64 -7.72 18.08 10.04
N ASP A 65 -8.92 18.29 10.54
CA ASP A 65 -9.31 17.94 11.91
C ASP A 65 -9.91 16.53 11.96
N ARG A 66 -10.28 16.05 13.16
CA ARG A 66 -10.85 14.70 13.33
C ARG A 66 -12.16 14.51 12.53
N PRO A 67 -13.12 15.45 12.54
CA PRO A 67 -14.30 15.37 11.67
C PRO A 67 -13.96 15.33 10.17
N GLY A 68 -13.01 16.14 9.71
CA GLY A 68 -12.53 16.13 8.33
C GLY A 68 -11.95 14.76 7.95
N TRP A 69 -11.12 14.17 8.80
CA TRP A 69 -10.57 12.83 8.60
C TRP A 69 -11.66 11.74 8.53
N ILE A 70 -12.69 11.82 9.39
CA ILE A 70 -13.82 10.86 9.38
C ILE A 70 -14.58 10.93 8.05
N ARG A 71 -14.90 12.13 7.55
CA ARG A 71 -15.59 12.30 6.27
C ARG A 71 -14.78 11.73 5.11
N ALA A 72 -13.50 12.11 5.02
CA ALA A 72 -12.60 11.63 3.99
C ALA A 72 -12.49 10.09 3.95
N ASN A 73 -12.37 9.46 5.13
CA ASN A 73 -12.30 7.99 5.20
C ASN A 73 -13.62 7.31 4.86
N VAL A 74 -14.77 7.86 5.26
CA VAL A 74 -16.07 7.30 4.83
C VAL A 74 -16.20 7.33 3.31
N ASP A 75 -15.81 8.43 2.67
CA ASP A 75 -15.84 8.53 1.21
C ASP A 75 -14.92 7.49 0.55
N GLY A 76 -13.73 7.26 1.10
CA GLY A 76 -12.84 6.19 0.63
C GLY A 76 -13.40 4.78 0.84
N PHE A 77 -14.03 4.51 1.99
CA PHE A 77 -14.69 3.23 2.25
C PHE A 77 -15.84 2.95 1.28
N ARG A 78 -16.59 3.98 0.85
CA ARG A 78 -17.63 3.82 -0.18
C ARG A 78 -17.04 3.27 -1.48
N VAL A 79 -15.94 3.87 -1.95
CA VAL A 79 -15.26 3.47 -3.19
C VAL A 79 -14.83 2.01 -3.17
N VAL A 80 -14.37 1.52 -2.02
CA VAL A 80 -13.90 0.14 -1.88
C VAL A 80 -15.05 -0.85 -1.64
N LEU A 81 -15.98 -0.51 -0.74
CA LEU A 81 -16.99 -1.45 -0.26
C LEU A 81 -18.24 -1.51 -1.15
N GLU A 82 -18.66 -0.41 -1.79
CA GLU A 82 -19.87 -0.42 -2.61
C GLU A 82 -19.81 -1.42 -3.77
N PRO A 83 -18.72 -1.48 -4.58
CA PRO A 83 -18.62 -2.47 -5.65
C PRO A 83 -18.68 -3.92 -5.14
N MET A 84 -18.14 -4.19 -3.95
CA MET A 84 -18.18 -5.52 -3.33
C MET A 84 -19.59 -5.86 -2.85
N LEU A 85 -20.25 -4.92 -2.17
CA LEU A 85 -21.61 -5.07 -1.66
C LEU A 85 -22.62 -5.28 -2.81
N ASP A 86 -22.45 -4.58 -3.93
CA ASP A 86 -23.28 -4.74 -5.13
C ASP A 86 -23.11 -6.12 -5.75
N ARG A 87 -21.88 -6.62 -5.87
CA ARG A 87 -21.60 -7.99 -6.34
C ARG A 87 -22.24 -9.05 -5.44
N LEU A 88 -22.08 -8.93 -4.12
CA LEU A 88 -22.70 -9.83 -3.15
C LEU A 88 -24.24 -9.78 -3.19
N GLY A 89 -24.79 -8.57 -3.37
CA GLY A 89 -26.23 -8.37 -3.56
C GLY A 89 -26.75 -9.07 -4.81
N ALA A 90 -26.05 -8.90 -5.94
CA ALA A 90 -26.39 -9.55 -7.21
C ALA A 90 -26.30 -11.08 -7.11
N GLN A 91 -25.26 -11.62 -6.47
CA GLN A 91 -25.12 -13.06 -6.23
C GLN A 91 -26.26 -13.64 -5.37
N ARG A 92 -26.66 -12.94 -4.28
CA ARG A 92 -27.78 -13.38 -3.43
C ARG A 92 -29.11 -13.38 -4.18
N ILE A 93 -29.34 -12.36 -5.01
CA ILE A 93 -30.53 -12.28 -5.88
C ILE A 93 -30.52 -13.45 -6.88
N ALA A 94 -29.38 -13.72 -7.51
CA ALA A 94 -29.21 -14.84 -8.43
C ALA A 94 -29.41 -16.22 -7.77
N ALA A 95 -29.02 -16.36 -6.50
CA ALA A 95 -29.18 -17.58 -5.70
C ALA A 95 -30.62 -17.84 -5.20
N GLY A 96 -31.61 -17.05 -5.63
CA GLY A 96 -33.02 -17.25 -5.28
C GLY A 96 -33.36 -16.91 -3.82
N ALA A 97 -32.43 -16.32 -3.07
CA ALA A 97 -32.65 -15.80 -1.73
C ALA A 97 -33.40 -14.45 -1.82
N GLY A 98 -34.68 -14.54 -2.17
CA GLY A 98 -35.55 -13.38 -2.41
C GLY A 98 -35.62 -12.40 -1.24
N THR A 99 -35.58 -11.12 -1.59
CA THR A 99 -36.11 -9.92 -0.90
C THR A 99 -36.62 -10.10 0.54
N ALA A 100 -35.73 -10.34 1.51
CA ALA A 100 -36.07 -10.21 2.92
C ALA A 100 -36.15 -8.72 3.31
N GLY A 101 -37.35 -8.14 3.16
CA GLY A 101 -37.81 -6.94 3.88
C GLY A 101 -37.02 -5.64 3.70
N SER A 102 -37.58 -4.71 2.93
CA SER A 102 -37.10 -3.31 2.81
C SER A 102 -36.89 -2.62 4.17
N ILE A 103 -37.75 -2.90 5.17
CA ILE A 103 -37.68 -2.30 6.50
C ILE A 103 -36.58 -2.94 7.38
N THR A 104 -36.39 -4.26 7.33
CA THR A 104 -35.32 -4.95 8.08
C THR A 104 -33.93 -4.56 7.56
N THR A 105 -33.81 -4.33 6.25
CA THR A 105 -32.57 -3.87 5.61
C THR A 105 -32.24 -2.42 5.98
N ALA A 106 -33.23 -1.52 6.05
CA ALA A 106 -33.00 -0.11 6.42
C ALA A 106 -32.63 0.09 7.90
N VAL A 107 -33.20 -0.72 8.80
CA VAL A 107 -32.79 -0.70 10.22
C VAL A 107 -31.39 -1.29 10.38
N GLY A 108 -31.08 -2.39 9.66
CA GLY A 108 -29.76 -2.99 9.64
C GLY A 108 -28.67 -2.04 9.10
N SER A 109 -28.97 -1.26 8.06
CA SER A 109 -27.99 -0.34 7.47
C SER A 109 -27.62 0.82 8.38
N ARG A 110 -28.58 1.34 9.16
CA ARG A 110 -28.32 2.36 10.18
C ARG A 110 -27.51 1.86 11.36
N ILE A 111 -27.77 0.63 11.82
CA ILE A 111 -26.98 0.00 12.90
C ILE A 111 -25.54 -0.20 12.44
N THR A 112 -25.35 -0.75 11.23
CA THR A 112 -24.02 -0.96 10.63
C THR A 112 -23.29 0.37 10.43
N GLY A 113 -24.00 1.39 9.94
CA GLY A 113 -23.48 2.76 9.83
C GLY A 113 -23.02 3.31 11.19
N ALA A 114 -23.83 3.20 12.24
CA ALA A 114 -23.47 3.66 13.57
C ALA A 114 -22.24 2.92 14.15
N GLN A 115 -22.13 1.61 13.93
CA GLN A 115 -20.96 0.81 14.33
C GLN A 115 -19.69 1.27 13.60
N LEU A 116 -19.76 1.46 12.28
CA LEU A 116 -18.64 2.01 11.50
C LEU A 116 -18.25 3.39 12.02
N GLY A 117 -19.22 4.26 12.26
CA GLY A 117 -18.99 5.59 12.83
C GLY A 117 -18.27 5.55 14.19
N ALA A 118 -18.64 4.62 15.07
CA ALA A 118 -17.98 4.45 16.37
C ALA A 118 -16.52 4.00 16.22
N VAL A 119 -16.22 3.08 15.30
CA VAL A 119 -14.85 2.67 14.99
C VAL A 119 -14.05 3.84 14.43
N LEU A 120 -14.60 4.58 13.46
CA LEU A 120 -13.95 5.75 12.86
C LEU A 120 -13.66 6.85 13.89
N SER A 121 -14.61 7.13 14.78
CA SER A 121 -14.40 8.07 15.90
C SER A 121 -13.21 7.68 16.76
N TYR A 122 -13.07 6.39 17.06
CA TYR A 122 -11.96 5.88 17.88
C TYR A 122 -10.61 6.02 17.15
N LEU A 123 -10.57 5.72 15.85
CA LEU A 123 -9.36 5.83 15.02
C LEU A 123 -8.96 7.29 14.77
N ALA A 124 -9.94 8.17 14.53
CA ALA A 124 -9.71 9.60 14.28
C ALA A 124 -8.96 10.31 15.40
N GLY A 125 -8.97 9.79 16.63
CA GLY A 125 -8.20 10.33 17.75
C GLY A 125 -6.73 9.87 17.83
N ARG A 126 -6.29 8.95 16.98
CA ARG A 126 -4.98 8.28 17.06
C ARG A 126 -4.13 8.42 15.81
N VAL A 127 -4.76 8.55 14.64
CA VAL A 127 -4.04 8.70 13.37
C VAL A 127 -3.39 10.07 13.29
N LEU A 128 -2.07 10.13 13.07
CA LEU A 128 -1.34 11.40 12.96
C LEU A 128 -1.34 11.91 11.52
N GLY A 129 -1.10 11.01 10.58
CA GLY A 129 -1.21 11.23 9.14
C GLY A 129 -1.60 9.93 8.45
N GLN A 130 -1.90 10.05 7.17
CA GLN A 130 -2.25 8.93 6.31
C GLN A 130 -2.00 9.32 4.86
N TYR A 131 -1.43 8.41 4.08
CA TYR A 131 -1.57 8.46 2.63
C TYR A 131 -2.86 7.73 2.21
N GLU A 132 -3.88 8.48 1.80
CA GLU A 132 -5.17 7.95 1.36
C GLU A 132 -5.02 7.32 -0.03
N LEU A 133 -5.11 5.99 -0.09
CA LEU A 133 -4.99 5.18 -1.30
C LEU A 133 -6.27 5.10 -2.15
N PHE A 134 -7.43 5.35 -1.54
CA PHE A 134 -8.71 5.15 -2.19
C PHE A 134 -9.52 6.43 -2.06
N LEU A 135 -9.30 7.35 -2.98
CA LEU A 135 -10.16 8.50 -3.16
C LEU A 135 -11.23 8.18 -4.20
N PRO A 136 -12.41 8.81 -4.10
CA PRO A 136 -13.36 8.82 -5.20
C PRO A 136 -12.66 9.26 -6.48
N PRO A 137 -12.88 8.55 -7.60
CA PRO A 137 -12.31 8.97 -8.88
C PRO A 137 -12.81 10.37 -9.19
N ASP A 138 -11.88 11.25 -9.57
CA ASP A 138 -12.20 12.60 -10.01
C ASP A 138 -13.06 12.52 -11.28
N PRO A 139 -14.24 13.14 -11.33
CA PRO A 139 -15.09 13.16 -12.54
C PRO A 139 -14.35 13.67 -13.77
N ASP A 140 -13.40 14.59 -13.59
CA ASP A 140 -12.61 15.19 -14.66
C ASP A 140 -11.26 14.48 -14.87
N GLY A 141 -10.92 13.48 -14.06
CA GLY A 141 -9.70 12.68 -14.16
C GLY A 141 -8.39 13.43 -13.88
N ASN A 142 -8.47 14.65 -13.33
CA ASN A 142 -7.31 15.54 -13.16
C ASN A 142 -6.74 15.52 -11.74
N ALA A 143 -7.54 15.11 -10.75
CA ALA A 143 -7.07 15.04 -9.37
C ALA A 143 -6.25 13.76 -9.12
N PRO A 144 -5.19 13.86 -8.30
CA PRO A 144 -4.39 12.70 -7.91
C PRO A 144 -5.28 11.62 -7.31
N THR A 145 -5.06 10.37 -7.72
CA THR A 145 -5.83 9.22 -7.22
C THR A 145 -5.62 9.00 -5.72
N GLY A 146 -4.53 9.51 -5.12
CA GLY A 146 -4.28 9.46 -3.68
C GLY A 146 -3.88 10.81 -3.09
N ARG A 147 -4.02 10.95 -1.77
CA ARG A 147 -3.78 12.23 -1.07
C ARG A 147 -3.09 12.00 0.26
N LEU A 148 -2.09 12.84 0.53
CA LEU A 148 -1.48 12.93 1.84
C LEU A 148 -2.38 13.74 2.77
N THR A 149 -2.79 13.14 3.89
CA THR A 149 -3.64 13.77 4.89
C THR A 149 -2.93 13.80 6.24
N LEU A 150 -2.94 14.97 6.90
CA LEU A 150 -2.32 15.16 8.22
C LEU A 150 -3.39 15.65 9.21
N VAL A 151 -3.51 14.99 10.35
CA VAL A 151 -4.52 15.30 11.37
C VAL A 151 -3.92 16.23 12.42
N ALA A 152 -3.94 17.54 12.11
CA ALA A 152 -3.26 18.57 12.91
C ALA A 152 -3.56 18.51 14.43
N PRO A 153 -4.82 18.32 14.88
CA PRO A 153 -5.11 18.23 16.31
C PRO A 153 -4.40 17.07 17.00
N ASN A 154 -4.19 15.95 16.31
CA ASN A 154 -3.52 14.78 16.87
C ASN A 154 -2.01 14.98 16.92
N ILE A 155 -1.43 15.60 15.88
CA ILE A 155 0.00 15.93 15.86
C ILE A 155 0.34 16.91 16.99
N VAL A 156 -0.45 17.98 17.13
CA VAL A 156 -0.28 18.96 18.22
C VAL A 156 -0.51 18.35 19.60
N GLN A 157 -1.43 17.39 19.72
CA GLN A 157 -1.59 16.66 20.97
C GLN A 157 -0.38 15.78 21.28
N ALA A 158 0.11 15.05 20.28
CA ALA A 158 1.21 14.11 20.45
C ALA A 158 2.52 14.82 20.77
N GLU A 159 2.86 15.92 20.11
CA GLU A 159 4.09 16.68 20.41
C GLU A 159 4.09 17.21 21.84
N ARG A 160 2.93 17.66 22.36
CA ARG A 160 2.77 18.15 23.74
C ARG A 160 2.86 17.02 24.76
N GLU A 161 2.20 15.89 24.50
CA GLU A 161 2.23 14.72 25.39
C GLU A 161 3.61 14.06 25.43
N LEU A 162 4.35 14.11 24.31
CA LEU A 162 5.71 13.62 24.22
C LEU A 162 6.74 14.64 24.72
N ASP A 163 6.37 15.91 24.87
CA ASP A 163 7.29 16.99 25.30
C ASP A 163 8.52 17.12 24.39
N VAL A 164 8.31 17.05 23.07
CA VAL A 164 9.35 17.11 22.03
C VAL A 164 9.32 18.46 21.30
N ASP A 165 10.39 18.79 20.56
CA ASP A 165 10.38 19.98 19.71
C ASP A 165 9.26 19.88 18.66
N PRO A 166 8.34 20.86 18.59
CA PRO A 166 7.20 20.79 17.68
C PRO A 166 7.59 20.73 16.21
N ARG A 167 8.61 21.50 15.79
CA ARG A 167 9.00 21.56 14.37
C ARG A 167 9.60 20.23 13.94
N ASP A 168 10.53 19.71 14.75
CA ASP A 168 11.19 18.43 14.47
C ASP A 168 10.18 17.27 14.49
N PHE A 169 9.24 17.25 15.44
CA PHE A 169 8.21 16.22 15.48
C PHE A 169 7.29 16.27 14.27
N ARG A 170 6.85 17.47 13.86
CA ARG A 170 6.00 17.64 12.67
C ARG A 170 6.73 17.23 11.39
N LEU A 171 8.03 17.56 11.26
CA LEU A 171 8.85 17.14 10.13
C LEU A 171 9.02 15.62 10.13
N TRP A 172 9.29 15.03 11.30
CA TRP A 172 9.39 13.57 11.48
C TRP A 172 8.10 12.86 11.06
N VAL A 173 6.92 13.37 11.45
CA VAL A 173 5.63 12.85 10.95
C VAL A 173 5.53 13.02 9.44
N CYS A 174 5.85 14.19 8.90
CA CYS A 174 5.79 14.42 7.45
C CYS A 174 6.68 13.46 6.67
N LEU A 175 7.90 13.19 7.12
CA LEU A 175 8.83 12.25 6.49
C LEU A 175 8.26 10.83 6.43
N HIS A 176 7.62 10.37 7.51
CA HIS A 176 6.97 9.07 7.55
C HIS A 176 5.86 8.97 6.49
N GLU A 177 4.95 9.94 6.50
CA GLU A 177 3.81 9.94 5.58
C GLU A 177 4.22 10.16 4.12
N GLU A 178 5.25 10.98 3.89
CA GLU A 178 5.85 11.20 2.58
C GLU A 178 6.53 9.95 2.03
N THR A 179 7.14 9.14 2.89
CA THR A 179 7.70 7.84 2.49
C THR A 179 6.61 6.93 1.94
N HIS A 180 5.45 6.84 2.61
CA HIS A 180 4.32 6.07 2.09
C HIS A 180 3.72 6.67 0.81
N ARG A 181 3.59 8.00 0.74
CA ARG A 181 3.18 8.65 -0.52
C ARG A 181 4.10 8.25 -1.67
N MET A 182 5.42 8.26 -1.42
CA MET A 182 6.43 7.89 -2.41
C MET A 182 6.25 6.45 -2.87
N GLN A 183 6.11 5.49 -1.95
CA GLN A 183 5.91 4.07 -2.24
C GLN A 183 4.73 3.81 -3.21
N PHE A 184 3.60 4.50 -3.00
CA PHE A 184 2.39 4.31 -3.80
C PHE A 184 2.28 5.23 -5.01
N SER A 185 3.12 6.27 -5.11
CA SER A 185 3.11 7.23 -6.22
C SER A 185 4.31 7.06 -7.16
N SER A 186 5.27 6.19 -6.83
CA SER A 186 6.37 5.79 -7.70
C SER A 186 6.05 4.62 -8.60
N SER A 187 4.89 3.96 -8.42
CA SER A 187 4.46 2.83 -9.23
C SER A 187 3.00 2.99 -9.68
N THR A 188 2.69 2.53 -10.89
CA THR A 188 1.33 2.56 -11.44
C THR A 188 0.48 1.36 -11.00
N TRP A 189 1.11 0.30 -10.51
CA TRP A 189 0.47 -1.00 -10.29
C TRP A 189 0.15 -1.28 -8.81
N LEU A 190 0.94 -0.76 -7.85
CA LEU A 190 0.87 -1.17 -6.44
C LEU A 190 -0.51 -0.92 -5.82
N ARG A 191 -1.10 0.24 -6.12
CA ARG A 191 -2.46 0.59 -5.67
C ARG A 191 -3.50 -0.43 -6.15
N GLY A 192 -3.49 -0.72 -7.45
CA GLY A 192 -4.40 -1.69 -8.05
C GLY A 192 -4.18 -3.11 -7.52
N HIS A 193 -2.93 -3.49 -7.29
CA HIS A 193 -2.56 -4.77 -6.70
C HIS A 193 -3.10 -4.92 -5.27
N VAL A 194 -2.88 -3.94 -4.39
CA VAL A 194 -3.42 -3.96 -3.01
C VAL A 194 -4.95 -3.99 -3.03
N GLN A 195 -5.58 -3.21 -3.91
CA GLN A 195 -7.04 -3.24 -4.08
C GLN A 195 -7.54 -4.61 -4.56
N GLY A 196 -6.79 -5.27 -5.44
CA GLY A 196 -7.06 -6.63 -5.92
C GLY A 196 -6.99 -7.65 -4.79
N LEU A 197 -5.93 -7.63 -3.98
CA LEU A 197 -5.79 -8.50 -2.81
C LEU A 197 -6.93 -8.33 -1.80
N MET A 198 -7.37 -7.09 -1.55
CA MET A 198 -8.53 -6.84 -0.68
C MET A 198 -9.84 -7.38 -1.28
N GLN A 199 -10.03 -7.25 -2.60
CA GLN A 199 -11.19 -7.83 -3.29
C GLN A 199 -11.17 -9.35 -3.25
N GLU A 200 -10.03 -9.98 -3.52
CA GLU A 200 -9.84 -11.43 -3.40
C GLU A 200 -10.17 -11.91 -1.97
N MET A 201 -9.72 -11.20 -0.93
CA MET A 201 -10.00 -11.54 0.46
C MET A 201 -11.50 -11.50 0.80
N VAL A 202 -12.21 -10.47 0.31
CA VAL A 202 -13.66 -10.33 0.57
C VAL A 202 -14.46 -11.34 -0.25
N LEU A 203 -14.08 -11.62 -1.49
CA LEU A 203 -14.79 -12.57 -2.35
C LEU A 203 -14.51 -14.03 -1.97
N SER A 204 -13.30 -14.35 -1.51
CA SER A 204 -12.98 -15.67 -0.91
C SER A 204 -13.67 -15.90 0.44
N SER A 205 -14.27 -14.86 1.02
CA SER A 205 -15.13 -14.96 2.21
C SER A 205 -16.52 -15.52 1.92
N GLU A 206 -16.74 -16.17 0.76
CA GLU A 206 -17.86 -17.09 0.53
C GLU A 206 -17.75 -18.28 1.51
N MET A 207 -18.11 -18.00 2.76
CA MET A 207 -18.46 -19.00 3.74
C MET A 207 -19.79 -19.59 3.29
N ASP A 208 -19.73 -20.70 2.55
CA ASP A 208 -20.88 -21.58 2.45
C ASP A 208 -21.36 -21.84 3.88
N ALA A 209 -22.63 -21.55 4.18
CA ALA A 209 -23.21 -21.79 5.50
C ALA A 209 -23.03 -23.26 5.91
N ALA A 210 -22.99 -24.18 4.92
CA ALA A 210 -22.63 -25.57 5.12
C ALA A 210 -21.15 -25.73 5.54
N ALA A 211 -20.20 -25.10 4.84
CA ALA A 211 -18.78 -25.11 5.20
C ALA A 211 -18.50 -24.47 6.57
N PHE A 212 -19.26 -23.43 6.96
CA PHE A 212 -19.18 -22.85 8.30
C PHE A 212 -19.71 -23.81 9.38
N LEU A 213 -20.83 -24.48 9.12
CA LEU A 213 -21.37 -25.49 10.04
C LEU A 213 -20.45 -26.71 10.15
N ASP A 214 -19.84 -27.14 9.05
CA ASP A 214 -18.89 -28.25 9.03
C ASP A 214 -17.58 -27.87 9.72
N ARG A 215 -17.09 -26.64 9.55
CA ARG A 215 -15.96 -26.11 10.32
C ARG A 215 -16.28 -25.89 11.79
N LEU A 216 -17.51 -25.50 12.15
CA LEU A 216 -17.96 -25.45 13.55
C LEU A 216 -17.99 -26.84 14.20
N ARG A 217 -18.41 -27.86 13.45
CA ARG A 217 -18.36 -29.26 13.91
C ARG A 217 -16.92 -29.75 14.06
N ALA A 218 -16.06 -29.49 13.08
CA ALA A 218 -14.64 -29.82 13.13
C ALA A 218 -13.90 -29.05 14.25
N ALA A 219 -14.26 -27.79 14.48
CA ALA A 219 -13.75 -26.99 15.59
C ALA A 219 -14.27 -27.49 16.94
N GLY A 220 -15.50 -28.02 17.02
CA GLY A 220 -16.00 -28.71 18.20
C GLY A 220 -15.16 -29.93 18.59
N GLU A 221 -14.63 -30.65 17.60
CA GLU A 221 -13.69 -31.77 17.80
C GLU A 221 -12.28 -31.26 18.19
N ALA A 222 -11.78 -30.19 17.56
CA ALA A 222 -10.48 -29.57 17.88
C ALA A 222 -10.45 -28.83 19.22
N VAL A 223 -11.57 -28.27 19.70
CA VAL A 223 -11.71 -27.66 21.03
C VAL A 223 -11.48 -28.70 22.14
N ALA A 224 -11.84 -29.96 21.90
CA ALA A 224 -11.53 -31.05 22.83
C ALA A 224 -10.01 -31.31 22.94
N GLU A 225 -9.22 -30.92 21.93
CA GLU A 225 -7.78 -31.13 21.84
C GLU A 225 -6.98 -29.91 22.34
N VAL A 226 -7.45 -28.68 22.08
CA VAL A 226 -6.88 -27.44 22.64
C VAL A 226 -7.06 -27.37 24.16
N VAL A 227 -8.20 -27.86 24.69
CA VAL A 227 -8.41 -28.00 26.15
C VAL A 227 -7.42 -29.00 26.79
N ARG A 228 -6.78 -29.88 26.00
CA ARG A 228 -5.68 -30.75 26.46
C ARG A 228 -4.28 -30.11 26.33
N GLY A 229 -4.18 -28.84 25.95
CA GLY A 229 -2.94 -28.05 26.05
C GLY A 229 -2.25 -27.68 24.73
N GLY A 230 -2.98 -27.59 23.61
CA GLY A 230 -2.41 -27.16 22.32
C GLY A 230 -2.38 -25.64 22.11
N GLU A 231 -1.26 -25.09 21.63
CA GLU A 231 -1.09 -23.67 21.24
C GLU A 231 -1.75 -23.34 19.87
N GLY A 232 -3.02 -23.72 19.68
CA GLY A 232 -3.76 -23.40 18.46
C GLY A 232 -4.43 -22.01 18.54
N SER A 233 -4.12 -21.11 17.61
CA SER A 233 -4.89 -19.86 17.44
C SER A 233 -6.23 -20.18 16.79
N LEU A 234 -7.33 -19.96 17.51
CA LEU A 234 -8.69 -20.22 17.03
C LEU A 234 -8.99 -19.51 15.69
N LEU A 235 -8.34 -18.38 15.38
CA LEU A 235 -8.52 -17.66 14.13
C LEU A 235 -7.99 -18.42 12.90
N GLN A 236 -6.90 -19.20 13.05
CA GLN A 236 -6.33 -20.01 11.97
C GLN A 236 -7.21 -21.23 11.63
N ALA A 237 -8.00 -21.71 12.58
CA ALA A 237 -8.92 -22.82 12.37
C ALA A 237 -10.16 -22.45 11.52
N PHE A 238 -10.42 -21.15 11.31
CA PHE A 238 -11.60 -20.66 10.58
C PHE A 238 -11.30 -20.07 9.19
N GLN A 239 -10.03 -19.93 8.81
CA GLN A 239 -9.63 -19.42 7.49
C GLN A 239 -9.45 -20.57 6.50
N SER A 240 -9.83 -20.37 5.22
CA SER A 240 -9.47 -21.32 4.15
C SER A 240 -8.00 -21.17 3.77
N ASP A 241 -7.41 -22.21 3.16
CA ASP A 241 -6.03 -22.16 2.65
C ASP A 241 -5.85 -20.99 1.65
N GLU A 242 -6.83 -20.78 0.77
CA GLU A 242 -6.88 -19.66 -0.17
C GLU A 242 -6.88 -18.29 0.53
N GLN A 243 -7.66 -18.13 1.60
CA GLN A 243 -7.67 -16.92 2.41
C GLN A 243 -6.34 -16.71 3.12
N SER A 244 -5.71 -17.79 3.61
CA SER A 244 -4.39 -17.71 4.22
C SER A 244 -3.34 -17.19 3.24
N GLU A 245 -3.35 -17.67 1.99
CA GLU A 245 -2.42 -17.22 0.95
C GLU A 245 -2.63 -15.74 0.57
N ILE A 246 -3.88 -15.28 0.47
CA ILE A 246 -4.19 -13.86 0.23
C ILE A 246 -3.71 -13.01 1.42
N MET A 247 -3.98 -13.45 2.64
CA MET A 247 -3.54 -12.76 3.85
C MET A 247 -2.02 -12.69 3.96
N ASP A 248 -1.30 -13.75 3.58
CA ASP A 248 0.16 -13.76 3.56
C ASP A 248 0.71 -12.74 2.56
N ARG A 249 0.11 -12.63 1.37
CA ARG A 249 0.47 -11.61 0.37
C ARG A 249 0.22 -10.18 0.89
N ILE A 250 -0.95 -9.93 1.47
CA ILE A 250 -1.27 -8.62 2.09
C ILE A 250 -0.25 -8.30 3.20
N THR A 251 0.03 -9.27 4.06
CA THR A 251 0.96 -9.11 5.18
C THR A 251 2.37 -8.81 4.69
N ALA A 252 2.83 -9.46 3.62
CA ALA A 252 4.14 -9.22 3.04
C ALA A 252 4.29 -7.80 2.48
N VAL A 253 3.29 -7.31 1.73
CA VAL A 253 3.28 -5.94 1.20
C VAL A 253 3.29 -4.91 2.33
N MET A 254 2.46 -5.09 3.35
CA MET A 254 2.42 -4.18 4.50
C MET A 254 3.74 -4.21 5.28
N SER A 255 4.33 -5.39 5.48
CA SER A 255 5.62 -5.53 6.18
C SER A 255 6.76 -4.85 5.42
N LEU A 256 6.77 -4.95 4.09
CA LEU A 256 7.71 -4.22 3.23
C LEU A 256 7.53 -2.71 3.35
N ALA A 257 6.30 -2.21 3.17
CA ALA A 257 6.00 -0.78 3.14
C ALA A 257 6.36 -0.10 4.47
N GLU A 258 6.00 -0.73 5.58
CA GLU A 258 6.29 -0.24 6.94
C GLU A 258 7.78 -0.41 7.28
N GLY A 259 8.39 -1.54 6.93
CA GLY A 259 9.82 -1.76 7.12
C GLY A 259 10.69 -0.79 6.33
N HIS A 260 10.29 -0.43 5.11
CA HIS A 260 10.93 0.60 4.30
C HIS A 260 10.71 2.00 4.90
N GLY A 261 9.50 2.28 5.40
CA GLY A 261 9.20 3.48 6.18
C GLY A 261 10.16 3.65 7.35
N ASP A 262 10.23 2.65 8.23
CA ASP A 262 11.16 2.63 9.37
C ASP A 262 12.63 2.78 8.94
N TYR A 263 13.05 2.15 7.83
CA TYR A 263 14.41 2.30 7.30
C TYR A 263 14.71 3.73 6.87
N VAL A 264 13.79 4.38 6.13
CA VAL A 264 13.93 5.79 5.74
C VAL A 264 13.96 6.67 6.98
N MET A 265 13.07 6.44 7.95
CA MET A 265 13.04 7.20 9.20
C MET A 265 14.33 7.07 10.02
N ASP A 266 15.00 5.92 9.97
CA ASP A 266 16.31 5.71 10.63
C ASP A 266 17.46 6.39 9.90
N ALA A 267 17.35 6.55 8.59
CA ALA A 267 18.33 7.24 7.78
C ALA A 267 18.17 8.76 7.78
N VAL A 268 16.98 9.27 8.15
CA VAL A 268 16.76 10.68 8.47
C VAL A 268 17.54 11.00 9.75
N GLY A 269 18.82 11.33 9.57
CA GLY A 269 19.73 11.66 10.64
C GLY A 269 19.46 13.02 11.29
N PRO A 270 20.28 13.41 12.29
CA PRO A 270 20.17 14.70 12.98
C PRO A 270 20.38 15.91 12.06
N GLU A 271 20.92 15.70 10.85
CA GLU A 271 21.07 16.75 9.84
C GLU A 271 19.72 17.23 9.28
N VAL A 272 18.72 16.35 9.23
CA VAL A 272 17.36 16.67 8.76
C VAL A 272 16.41 16.94 9.94
N VAL A 273 16.47 16.08 10.96
CA VAL A 273 15.66 16.22 12.18
C VAL A 273 16.59 16.18 13.40
N PRO A 274 17.04 17.33 13.92
CA PRO A 274 18.02 17.41 15.01
C PRO A 274 17.69 16.55 16.24
N SER A 275 16.43 16.51 16.65
CA SER A 275 15.96 15.75 17.83
C SER A 275 15.41 14.35 17.52
N VAL A 276 15.70 13.76 16.34
CA VAL A 276 15.12 12.48 15.90
C VAL A 276 15.30 11.33 16.89
N ALA A 277 16.47 11.19 17.50
CA ALA A 277 16.77 10.13 18.46
C ALA A 277 15.91 10.25 19.73
N GLU A 278 15.64 11.49 20.17
CA GLU A 278 14.75 11.76 21.29
C GLU A 278 13.29 11.47 20.93
N ILE A 279 12.83 11.97 19.78
CA ILE A 279 11.49 11.71 19.26
C ILE A 279 11.22 10.21 19.21
N ARG A 280 12.11 9.44 18.55
CA ARG A 280 11.98 7.97 18.44
C ARG A 280 11.89 7.31 19.80
N ARG A 281 12.79 7.64 20.72
CA ARG A 281 12.81 7.08 22.07
C ARG A 281 11.51 7.37 22.82
N ARG A 282 10.99 8.60 22.76
CA ARG A 282 9.74 8.98 23.44
C ARG A 282 8.52 8.32 22.77
N PHE A 283 8.49 8.28 21.44
CA PHE A 283 7.42 7.69 20.66
C PHE A 283 7.33 6.17 20.84
N GLN A 284 8.48 5.48 20.86
CA GLN A 284 8.54 4.04 21.11
C GLN A 284 7.99 3.68 22.49
N ARG A 285 8.37 4.43 23.54
CA ARG A 285 7.79 4.25 24.88
C ARG A 285 6.28 4.49 24.92
N ARG A 286 5.78 5.47 24.17
CA ARG A 286 4.34 5.71 24.02
C ARG A 286 3.63 4.54 23.35
N ARG A 287 4.23 3.96 22.29
CA ARG A 287 3.70 2.76 21.61
C ARG A 287 3.65 1.56 22.54
N GLU A 288 4.70 1.32 23.32
CA GLU A 288 4.77 0.25 24.33
C GLU A 288 3.77 0.45 25.48
N GLY A 289 3.49 1.70 25.83
CA GLY A 289 2.52 2.09 26.87
C GLY A 289 1.05 2.08 26.43
N ALA A 290 0.72 1.75 25.17
CA ALA A 290 -0.66 1.77 24.69
C ALA A 290 -1.58 0.80 25.46
N ASN A 291 -2.68 1.33 25.99
CA ASN A 291 -3.60 0.71 26.97
C ASN A 291 -4.13 -0.69 26.55
N ARG A 292 -4.52 -1.52 27.55
CA ARG A 292 -5.14 -2.85 27.34
C ARG A 292 -6.36 -2.81 26.40
N ILE A 293 -7.10 -1.70 26.38
CA ILE A 293 -8.25 -1.49 25.50
C ILE A 293 -7.82 -1.32 24.03
N ASP A 294 -6.69 -0.66 23.77
CA ASP A 294 -6.15 -0.49 22.42
C ASP A 294 -5.69 -1.83 21.83
N ARG A 295 -5.21 -2.76 22.67
CA ARG A 295 -4.92 -4.15 22.27
C ARG A 295 -6.19 -4.91 21.89
N ILE A 296 -7.26 -4.80 22.68
CA ILE A 296 -8.53 -5.48 22.43
C ILE A 296 -9.18 -5.00 21.12
N ILE A 297 -9.14 -3.69 20.81
CA ILE A 297 -9.72 -3.16 19.56
C ILE A 297 -8.90 -3.59 18.33
N ARG A 298 -7.56 -3.61 18.42
CA ARG A 298 -6.69 -4.15 17.36
C ARG A 298 -6.96 -5.63 17.10
N GLN A 299 -7.15 -6.40 18.18
CA GLN A 299 -7.46 -7.83 18.11
C GLN A 299 -8.84 -8.12 17.52
N LEU A 300 -9.85 -7.28 17.79
CA LEU A 300 -11.20 -7.39 17.24
C LEU A 300 -11.30 -6.98 15.75
N LEU A 301 -10.42 -6.11 15.27
CA LEU A 301 -10.36 -5.70 13.86
C LEU A 301 -9.50 -6.64 12.99
N GLY A 302 -8.96 -7.73 13.56
CA GLY A 302 -8.04 -8.61 12.84
C GLY A 302 -6.67 -7.98 12.53
N LEU A 303 -6.40 -6.79 13.10
CA LEU A 303 -5.15 -6.04 12.94
C LEU A 303 -4.02 -6.56 13.85
N ASP A 304 -4.23 -7.69 14.52
CA ASP A 304 -3.23 -8.38 15.35
C ASP A 304 -2.28 -9.25 14.50
N LEU A 305 -1.93 -8.75 13.31
CA LEU A 305 -0.76 -9.19 12.56
C LEU A 305 0.47 -8.58 13.26
N LYS A 306 0.92 -9.33 14.26
CA LYS A 306 1.98 -9.10 15.25
C LYS A 306 3.02 -8.03 14.88
N MET A 307 3.31 -7.18 15.85
CA MET A 307 4.47 -6.25 15.89
C MET A 307 5.82 -6.85 15.44
N LYS A 308 6.01 -8.17 15.60
CA LYS A 308 7.20 -8.88 15.10
C LYS A 308 7.37 -8.78 13.58
N GLN A 309 6.28 -8.74 12.81
CA GLN A 309 6.34 -8.65 11.34
C GLN A 309 6.86 -7.28 10.87
N TYR A 310 6.58 -6.20 11.60
CA TYR A 310 7.16 -4.87 11.32
C TYR A 310 8.68 -4.85 11.56
N GLU A 311 9.13 -5.46 12.66
CA GLU A 311 10.57 -5.59 12.95
C GLU A 311 11.29 -6.46 11.90
N GLU A 312 10.64 -7.55 11.45
CA GLU A 312 11.11 -8.41 10.36
C GLU A 312 11.23 -7.64 9.04
N GLY A 313 10.22 -6.83 8.67
CA GLY A 313 10.25 -5.98 7.48
C GLY A 313 11.40 -4.97 7.50
N ALA A 314 11.60 -4.26 8.61
CA ALA A 314 12.70 -3.31 8.73
C ALA A 314 14.08 -4.03 8.69
N ALA A 315 14.18 -5.24 9.25
CA ALA A 315 15.39 -6.06 9.17
C ALA A 315 15.67 -6.53 7.73
N PHE A 316 14.63 -6.92 6.99
CA PHE A 316 14.71 -7.23 5.57
C PHE A 316 15.29 -6.04 4.79
N VAL A 317 14.67 -4.86 4.88
CA VAL A 317 15.14 -3.67 4.14
C VAL A 317 16.58 -3.32 4.51
N ARG A 318 16.92 -3.29 5.81
CA ARG A 318 18.29 -3.05 6.26
C ARG A 318 19.29 -4.02 5.64
N LYS A 319 18.99 -5.33 5.64
CA LYS A 319 19.90 -6.35 5.11
C LYS A 319 20.04 -6.23 3.59
N VAL A 320 18.94 -6.03 2.87
CA VAL A 320 18.98 -5.89 1.40
C VAL A 320 19.75 -4.64 1.00
N VAL A 321 19.38 -3.47 1.55
CA VAL A 321 20.06 -2.21 1.21
C VAL A 321 21.54 -2.25 1.59
N ALA A 322 21.91 -2.87 2.70
CA ALA A 322 23.33 -3.04 3.06
C ALA A 322 24.11 -3.93 2.07
N GLN A 323 23.47 -4.88 1.39
CA GLN A 323 24.13 -5.79 0.46
C GLN A 323 24.16 -5.31 -0.98
N VAL A 324 23.09 -4.66 -1.45
CA VAL A 324 22.94 -4.28 -2.87
C VAL A 324 22.73 -2.78 -3.09
N GLY A 325 22.57 -2.00 -2.01
CA GLY A 325 22.31 -0.56 -2.11
C GLY A 325 20.83 -0.23 -2.38
N MET A 326 20.48 1.05 -2.23
CA MET A 326 19.10 1.53 -2.38
C MET A 326 18.58 1.38 -3.81
N ALA A 327 19.43 1.62 -4.81
CA ALA A 327 19.04 1.52 -6.22
C ALA A 327 18.57 0.11 -6.61
N ASP A 328 19.31 -0.94 -6.22
CA ASP A 328 18.91 -2.32 -6.46
C ASP A 328 17.76 -2.78 -5.56
N PHE A 329 17.66 -2.25 -4.33
CA PHE A 329 16.50 -2.48 -3.46
C PHE A 329 15.20 -1.95 -4.10
N ASN A 330 15.24 -0.78 -4.73
CA ASN A 330 14.07 -0.14 -5.35
C ASN A 330 13.43 -0.98 -6.46
N ARG A 331 14.10 -2.03 -6.94
CA ARG A 331 13.49 -3.03 -7.82
C ARG A 331 12.24 -3.67 -7.23
N VAL A 332 12.09 -3.67 -5.91
CA VAL A 332 10.87 -4.14 -5.24
C VAL A 332 9.59 -3.43 -5.72
N TRP A 333 9.71 -2.20 -6.23
CA TRP A 333 8.60 -1.38 -6.73
C TRP A 333 8.34 -1.56 -8.24
N GLU A 334 9.11 -2.40 -8.95
CA GLU A 334 8.99 -2.56 -10.41
C GLU A 334 7.71 -3.32 -10.82
N SER A 335 7.34 -4.38 -10.11
CA SER A 335 6.14 -5.18 -10.42
C SER A 335 5.62 -6.00 -9.23
N PRO A 336 4.41 -6.59 -9.30
CA PRO A 336 3.93 -7.52 -8.26
C PRO A 336 4.89 -8.68 -7.99
N GLU A 337 5.58 -9.17 -9.03
CA GLU A 337 6.52 -10.28 -8.94
C GLU A 337 7.81 -9.90 -8.21
N THR A 338 8.17 -8.62 -8.11
CA THR A 338 9.35 -8.16 -7.38
C THR A 338 9.10 -7.97 -5.88
N LEU A 339 7.84 -8.05 -5.42
CA LEU A 339 7.53 -8.01 -4.00
C LEU A 339 8.16 -9.22 -3.27
N PRO A 340 8.60 -9.04 -2.01
CA PRO A 340 9.04 -10.16 -1.21
C PRO A 340 7.83 -10.95 -0.72
N THR A 341 7.99 -12.26 -0.64
CA THR A 341 7.10 -13.13 0.12
C THR A 341 7.42 -13.05 1.63
N LEU A 342 6.53 -13.53 2.49
CA LEU A 342 6.83 -13.62 3.93
C LEU A 342 8.07 -14.48 4.23
N ALA A 343 8.31 -15.53 3.45
CA ALA A 343 9.51 -16.36 3.59
C ALA A 343 10.77 -15.57 3.29
N GLU A 344 10.74 -14.73 2.25
CA GLU A 344 11.86 -13.89 1.84
C GLU A 344 12.08 -12.67 2.73
N ILE A 345 11.04 -12.15 3.39
CA ILE A 345 11.24 -11.15 4.44
C ILE A 345 12.10 -11.73 5.58
N ARG A 346 11.93 -13.02 5.89
CA ARG A 346 12.73 -13.74 6.89
C ARG A 346 14.08 -14.20 6.36
N ASP A 347 14.18 -14.44 5.05
CA ASP A 347 15.42 -14.75 4.35
C ASP A 347 15.69 -13.75 3.21
N PRO A 348 16.27 -12.57 3.52
CA PRO A 348 16.48 -11.53 2.51
C PRO A 348 17.41 -11.94 1.37
N ASP A 349 18.27 -12.95 1.57
CA ASP A 349 19.19 -13.43 0.53
C ASP A 349 18.43 -14.15 -0.59
N ALA A 350 17.33 -14.84 -0.26
CA ALA A 350 16.46 -15.47 -1.25
C ALA A 350 15.81 -14.44 -2.19
N TRP A 351 15.35 -13.31 -1.64
CA TRP A 351 14.83 -12.21 -2.46
C TRP A 351 15.89 -11.62 -3.38
N ILE A 352 17.10 -11.37 -2.85
CA ILE A 352 18.23 -10.83 -3.63
C ILE A 352 18.58 -11.79 -4.78
N ALA A 353 18.62 -13.11 -4.52
CA ALA A 353 18.90 -14.10 -5.54
C ALA A 353 17.83 -14.11 -6.64
N ARG A 354 16.55 -14.03 -6.26
CA ARG A 354 15.42 -14.06 -7.20
C ARG A 354 15.28 -12.78 -8.02
N VAL A 355 15.33 -11.63 -7.36
CA VAL A 355 15.02 -10.34 -8.00
C VAL A 355 16.28 -9.70 -8.56
N VAL A 356 17.32 -9.55 -7.75
CA VAL A 356 18.52 -8.78 -8.12
C VAL A 356 19.51 -9.60 -8.94
N ARG A 357 19.67 -10.91 -8.65
CA ARG A 357 20.69 -11.78 -9.27
C ARG A 357 20.12 -13.03 -9.99
N PRO A 358 19.06 -12.92 -10.84
CA PRO A 358 18.40 -14.09 -11.41
C PRO A 358 19.30 -14.94 -12.33
N ALA A 359 20.34 -14.35 -12.93
CA ALA A 359 21.18 -14.99 -13.94
C ALA A 359 22.40 -15.77 -13.40
N ALA A 360 22.70 -15.69 -12.09
CA ALA A 360 23.91 -16.32 -11.55
C ALA A 360 23.84 -17.86 -11.49
N LEU A 361 22.66 -18.47 -11.59
CA LEU A 361 22.46 -19.92 -11.48
C LEU A 361 22.38 -20.66 -12.83
N THR A 362 22.07 -19.96 -13.93
CA THR A 362 22.00 -20.59 -15.27
C THR A 362 23.35 -20.69 -15.96
N ALA A 363 24.28 -19.77 -15.69
CA ALA A 363 25.62 -19.78 -16.30
C ALA A 363 26.56 -20.88 -15.77
N GLY A 364 26.23 -21.53 -14.64
CA GLY A 364 27.05 -22.58 -14.03
C GLY A 364 26.70 -24.01 -14.46
N ALA A 365 25.54 -24.23 -15.08
CA ALA A 365 25.06 -25.57 -15.45
C ALA A 365 25.48 -26.00 -16.88
N ASP A 366 25.73 -25.05 -17.79
CA ASP A 366 26.17 -25.35 -19.16
C ASP A 366 27.70 -25.52 -19.32
N ALA A 367 28.48 -25.34 -18.25
CA ALA A 367 29.94 -25.47 -18.29
C ALA A 367 30.46 -26.89 -17.96
N ALA A 368 29.57 -27.88 -17.79
CA ALA A 368 29.95 -29.25 -17.43
C ALA A 368 29.35 -30.29 -18.39
N ALA A 369 29.70 -30.20 -19.68
CA ALA A 369 29.65 -31.35 -20.58
C ALA A 369 31.08 -31.88 -20.81
N PRO A 370 31.38 -33.16 -20.53
CA PRO A 370 32.70 -33.71 -20.79
C PRO A 370 32.90 -33.89 -22.30
N ALA A 371 34.06 -33.44 -22.80
CA ALA A 371 34.49 -33.67 -24.17
C ALA A 371 34.62 -35.19 -24.40
N ALA A 372 33.81 -35.72 -25.32
CA ALA A 372 33.96 -37.07 -25.84
C ALA A 372 35.14 -37.09 -26.83
N GLU A 373 36.20 -37.82 -26.45
CA GLU A 373 37.20 -38.31 -27.40
C GLU A 373 36.59 -39.49 -28.17
N ASP A 374 36.47 -39.36 -29.50
CA ASP A 374 36.28 -40.51 -30.37
C ASP A 374 37.28 -40.44 -31.53
N GLY A 375 38.16 -41.44 -31.57
CA GLY A 375 39.13 -41.66 -32.62
C GLY A 375 38.48 -42.23 -33.88
N ALA A 376 38.91 -41.72 -35.03
CA ALA A 376 38.64 -42.33 -36.33
C ALA A 376 39.87 -43.09 -36.84
N PRO A 377 39.69 -44.14 -37.66
CA PRO A 377 40.65 -44.44 -38.71
C PRO A 377 40.08 -44.21 -40.12
N ALA A 378 41.04 -43.98 -41.01
CA ALA A 378 41.01 -43.51 -42.40
C ALA A 378 40.13 -44.23 -43.43
N SER A 379 39.73 -43.44 -44.45
CA SER A 379 39.79 -43.66 -45.92
C SER A 379 38.55 -42.99 -46.55
N GLY A 380 38.55 -42.31 -47.69
CA GLY A 380 39.46 -42.07 -48.80
C GLY A 380 38.55 -41.65 -49.98
N GLY A 381 38.91 -40.62 -50.74
CA GLY A 381 38.22 -40.29 -52.00
C GLY A 381 37.93 -38.80 -52.21
N ALA A 382 38.66 -38.21 -53.14
CA ALA A 382 38.30 -37.01 -53.90
C ALA A 382 38.50 -37.36 -55.39
N PRO A 383 38.23 -36.49 -56.40
CA PRO A 383 37.56 -35.17 -56.39
C PRO A 383 36.58 -35.00 -57.59
N SER A 384 36.08 -33.76 -57.81
CA SER A 384 35.71 -33.11 -59.11
C SER A 384 34.33 -32.44 -59.04
N ALA A 385 34.01 -31.27 -59.62
CA ALA A 385 34.67 -30.07 -60.15
C ALA A 385 33.54 -29.13 -60.66
N ALA A 386 33.79 -27.80 -60.74
CA ALA A 386 33.19 -26.80 -61.67
C ALA A 386 31.66 -26.51 -61.57
N ASP A 387 31.07 -25.34 -61.84
CA ASP A 387 31.40 -24.02 -62.41
C ASP A 387 30.33 -23.01 -61.91
N GLY A 388 30.61 -21.71 -61.76
CA GLY A 388 30.21 -20.65 -62.71
C GLY A 388 29.01 -19.83 -62.19
N ALA A 389 29.20 -18.61 -61.66
CA ALA A 389 29.05 -17.31 -62.34
C ALA A 389 27.70 -17.09 -63.07
N ASP A 390 26.87 -16.13 -62.61
CA ASP A 390 26.58 -14.85 -63.29
C ASP A 390 25.41 -14.08 -62.64
N ALA A 391 25.39 -12.77 -62.90
CA ALA A 391 24.63 -11.67 -62.35
C ALA A 391 23.23 -11.43 -62.96
N GLY A 392 22.52 -10.44 -62.40
CA GLY A 392 21.36 -9.75 -63.01
C GLY A 392 20.28 -9.41 -61.99
N ALA A 393 20.26 -8.23 -61.36
CA ALA A 393 19.81 -6.92 -61.86
C ALA A 393 18.28 -6.72 -61.85
N GLY A 394 17.85 -5.59 -61.26
CA GLY A 394 16.51 -5.01 -61.33
C GLY A 394 15.95 -4.73 -59.94
N GLY A 395 15.60 -3.51 -59.53
CA GLY A 395 15.44 -2.23 -60.21
C GLY A 395 14.47 -1.40 -59.36
N GLY A 396 14.56 -0.06 -59.42
CA GLY A 396 13.52 0.83 -58.90
C GLY A 396 14.02 1.89 -57.92
N ALA A 397 14.46 3.02 -58.48
CA ALA A 397 14.69 4.30 -57.82
C ALA A 397 13.37 5.16 -57.90
N PRO A 398 13.36 6.49 -57.65
CA PRO A 398 13.52 7.22 -56.38
C PRO A 398 12.36 8.27 -56.18
N PRO A 399 12.54 9.54 -55.73
CA PRO A 399 11.82 10.13 -54.58
C PRO A 399 11.06 11.45 -54.97
N GLU A 400 11.01 12.43 -54.05
CA GLU A 400 10.56 13.86 -54.15
C GLU A 400 9.17 14.13 -53.54
N ASP A 401 9.04 14.93 -52.47
CA ASP A 401 9.28 16.38 -52.22
C ASP A 401 8.01 17.23 -52.48
N ASP A 402 7.59 17.99 -51.46
CA ASP A 402 7.12 19.41 -51.46
C ASP A 402 6.39 19.68 -50.12
N ALA A 403 6.83 20.55 -49.21
CA ALA A 403 7.06 22.00 -49.23
C ALA A 403 5.80 22.88 -49.04
N GLY A 404 5.93 23.82 -48.10
CA GLY A 404 5.17 25.08 -48.01
C GLY A 404 3.86 25.01 -47.20
N GLY A 405 3.59 25.86 -46.21
CA GLY A 405 4.23 27.08 -45.73
C GLY A 405 3.18 28.04 -45.14
N THR A 406 3.53 28.73 -44.05
CA THR A 406 3.00 30.05 -43.58
C THR A 406 1.50 30.15 -43.22
N GLY A 407 1.04 30.84 -42.18
CA GLY A 407 1.64 31.74 -41.22
C GLY A 407 0.53 32.48 -40.46
N ASP A 408 0.97 33.30 -39.51
CA ASP A 408 0.30 34.47 -38.93
C ASP A 408 -0.55 34.33 -37.66
N ALA A 409 -0.32 35.31 -36.77
CA ALA A 409 -0.82 35.42 -35.40
C ALA A 409 -1.78 36.64 -35.27
N PRO A 410 -2.11 37.13 -34.06
CA PRO A 410 -3.46 37.24 -33.49
C PRO A 410 -4.10 38.66 -33.63
N PRO A 411 -5.25 38.96 -32.97
CA PRO A 411 -5.13 39.76 -31.73
C PRO A 411 -6.22 39.55 -30.64
N ARG A 412 -5.99 40.29 -29.55
CA ARG A 412 -6.67 40.44 -28.24
C ARG A 412 -8.06 41.10 -28.24
N GLY A 413 -8.80 40.94 -27.12
CA GLY A 413 -9.80 41.89 -26.56
C GLY A 413 -10.91 41.21 -25.72
N THR A 414 -10.95 41.26 -24.37
CA THR A 414 -11.47 42.29 -23.41
C THR A 414 -12.90 42.03 -22.86
N ALA A 415 -13.10 42.42 -21.57
CA ALA A 415 -14.35 42.69 -20.82
C ALA A 415 -15.03 41.49 -20.10
N GLU A 416 -15.06 41.42 -18.75
CA GLU A 416 -15.91 42.09 -17.73
C GLU A 416 -17.29 41.43 -17.48
N GLY A 417 -17.56 41.08 -16.21
CA GLY A 417 -18.85 41.29 -15.53
C GLY A 417 -19.86 40.13 -15.44
N ALA A 418 -19.92 39.48 -14.27
CA ALA A 418 -21.13 39.31 -13.41
C ALA A 418 -20.77 38.47 -12.17
#